data_AF-A0A7X5CU49-F1
#
_entry.id   AF-A0A7X5CU49-F1
#
_cell.length_a   1.000
_cell.length_b   1.000
_cell.length_c   1.000
_cell.angle_alpha   90.00
_cell.angle_beta   90.00
_cell.angle_gamma   90.00
#
_symmetry.space_group_name_H-M   'P 1'
#
loop_
_entity.id
_entity.type
_entity.pdbx_description
1 polymer ?
#
loop_
_entity_poly.entity_id
_entity_poly.type
_entity_poly.pdbx_seq_one_letter_code
_entity_poly.pdbx_strand_id
1 'polypeptide(L)'
;MKSILELFAQDEIKVNTRRYNHSKEYLDKYKELEKLEKSMLERLGNEGTELFQKYEDIITDLQCINRTAEFIYGYQLGVLMTIDVYSILDYLSSDDND
;
A
#
# COMPACT_ATOMS: atom_id res chain seq x y z
N MET A 1 -14.73 -26.85 2.57
CA MET A 1 -14.57 -25.39 2.40
C MET A 1 -13.15 -25.20 1.91
N LYS A 2 -12.91 -24.56 0.75
CA LYS A 2 -11.53 -24.40 0.26
C LYS A 2 -10.78 -23.46 1.20
N SER A 3 -9.54 -23.81 1.56
CA SER A 3 -8.68 -22.92 2.36
C SER A 3 -8.31 -21.67 1.57
N ILE A 4 -7.90 -20.61 2.26
CA ILE A 4 -7.48 -19.38 1.58
C ILE A 4 -6.26 -19.64 0.68
N LEU A 5 -5.40 -20.60 1.05
CA LEU A 5 -4.26 -21.05 0.26
C LEU A 5 -4.66 -21.82 -1.00
N GLU A 6 -5.65 -22.70 -0.94
CA GLU A 6 -6.15 -23.41 -2.12
C GLU A 6 -6.70 -22.41 -3.14
N LEU A 7 -7.39 -21.38 -2.66
CA LEU A 7 -7.88 -20.30 -3.50
C LEU A 7 -6.71 -19.50 -4.12
N PHE A 8 -5.61 -19.27 -3.40
CA PHE A 8 -4.40 -18.65 -3.97
C PHE A 8 -3.66 -19.56 -4.95
N ALA A 9 -3.50 -20.85 -4.64
CA ALA A 9 -2.78 -21.82 -5.46
C ALA A 9 -3.50 -22.13 -6.78
N GLN A 10 -4.83 -21.98 -6.80
CA GLN A 10 -5.68 -22.15 -7.98
C GLN A 10 -5.92 -20.83 -8.74
N ASP A 11 -5.24 -19.74 -8.36
CA ASP A 11 -5.44 -18.39 -8.91
C ASP A 11 -6.90 -17.87 -8.81
N GLU A 12 -7.72 -18.45 -7.92
CA GLU A 12 -9.11 -18.08 -7.68
C GLU A 12 -9.21 -16.78 -6.86
N ILE A 13 -8.25 -16.54 -5.96
CA ILE A 13 -8.02 -15.24 -5.32
C ILE A 13 -6.56 -14.84 -5.49
N LYS A 14 -6.33 -13.55 -5.70
CA LYS A 14 -4.99 -12.99 -5.87
C LYS A 14 -4.96 -11.60 -5.26
N VAL A 15 -3.95 -11.36 -4.43
CA VAL A 15 -3.63 -9.99 -4.01
C VAL A 15 -3.06 -9.34 -5.26
N ASN A 16 -3.72 -8.29 -5.76
CA ASN A 16 -3.19 -7.52 -6.86
C ASN A 16 -1.74 -7.16 -6.54
N THR A 17 -0.81 -7.66 -7.35
CA THR A 17 0.60 -7.31 -7.22
C THR A 17 0.71 -5.81 -7.44
N ARG A 18 0.78 -5.03 -6.35
CA ARG A 18 1.21 -3.64 -6.41
C ARG A 18 2.72 -3.64 -6.65
N ARG A 19 3.17 -4.09 -7.83
CA ARG A 19 4.43 -3.58 -8.37
C ARG A 19 4.16 -2.13 -8.71
N TYR A 20 4.44 -1.25 -7.76
CA TYR A 20 4.35 0.18 -7.97
C TYR A 20 5.55 0.64 -8.80
N ASN A 21 5.62 0.15 -10.03
CA ASN A 21 6.38 0.81 -11.07
C ASN A 21 5.46 1.91 -11.56
N HIS A 22 5.79 3.15 -11.21
CA HIS A 22 5.13 4.31 -11.80
C HIS A 22 5.10 4.13 -13.31
N SER A 23 3.88 4.07 -13.88
CA SER A 23 3.74 4.01 -15.33
C SER A 23 4.44 5.22 -15.94
N LYS A 24 4.85 5.12 -17.20
CA LYS A 24 5.41 6.28 -17.92
C LYS A 24 4.46 7.48 -17.84
N GLU A 25 3.16 7.23 -18.00
CA GLU A 25 2.10 8.24 -17.86
C GLU A 25 2.09 8.89 -16.46
N TYR A 26 2.22 8.09 -15.39
CA TYR A 26 2.34 8.63 -14.03
C TYR A 26 3.56 9.54 -13.91
N LEU A 27 4.73 9.08 -14.37
CA LEU A 27 5.98 9.85 -14.27
C LEU A 27 5.91 11.16 -15.06
N ASP A 28 5.28 11.12 -16.23
CA ASP A 28 5.09 12.30 -17.06
C ASP A 28 4.14 13.31 -16.38
N LYS A 29 3.05 12.82 -15.76
CA LYS A 29 2.14 13.66 -14.96
C LYS A 29 2.80 14.22 -13.70
N TYR A 30 3.65 13.44 -13.05
CA TYR A 30 4.40 13.90 -11.88
C TYR A 30 5.37 15.03 -12.25
N LYS A 31 6.07 14.91 -13.38
CA LYS A 31 6.91 16.01 -13.90
C LYS A 31 6.11 17.26 -14.28
N GLU A 32 4.88 17.11 -14.78
CA GLU A 32 3.99 18.25 -15.02
C GLU A 32 3.60 18.93 -13.71
N LEU A 33 3.31 18.15 -12.67
CA LEU A 33 3.00 18.66 -11.33
C LEU A 33 4.18 19.44 -10.74
N GLU A 34 5.40 18.89 -10.75
CA GLU A 34 6.61 19.58 -10.24
C GLU A 34 6.83 20.94 -10.92
N LYS A 35 6.58 21.01 -12.24
CA LYS A 35 6.69 22.28 -12.98
C LYS A 35 5.63 23.29 -12.55
N LEU A 36 4.40 22.84 -12.29
CA LEU A 36 3.32 23.70 -11.81
C LEU A 36 3.63 24.21 -10.40
N GLU A 37 4.06 23.34 -9.50
CA GLU A 37 4.44 23.69 -8.13
C GLU A 37 5.56 24.74 -8.13
N LYS A 38 6.62 24.52 -8.92
CA LYS A 38 7.70 25.50 -9.08
C LYS A 38 7.18 26.85 -9.59
N SER A 39 6.34 26.84 -10.62
CA SER A 39 5.76 28.08 -11.17
C SER A 39 4.82 28.77 -10.19
N MET A 40 4.16 28.04 -9.28
CA MET A 40 3.35 28.63 -8.21
C MET A 40 4.26 29.28 -7.18
N LEU A 41 5.28 28.57 -6.68
CA LEU A 41 6.26 29.07 -5.72
C LEU A 41 6.95 30.35 -6.18
N GLU A 42 7.32 30.45 -7.46
CA GLU A 42 7.93 31.66 -8.03
C GLU A 42 6.99 32.89 -8.03
N ARG A 43 5.67 32.66 -7.96
CA ARG A 43 4.64 33.71 -7.99
C ARG A 43 4.07 34.04 -6.61
N LEU A 44 4.38 33.25 -5.59
CA LEU A 44 3.95 33.48 -4.22
C LEU A 44 4.87 34.50 -3.55
N GLY A 45 4.28 35.42 -2.78
CA GLY A 45 5.03 36.22 -1.80
C GLY A 45 5.33 35.41 -0.54
N ASN A 46 6.07 35.99 0.42
CA ASN A 46 6.53 35.29 1.63
C ASN A 46 5.40 34.55 2.38
N GLU A 47 4.27 35.21 2.63
CA GLU A 47 3.11 34.61 3.31
C GLU A 47 2.52 33.44 2.51
N GLY A 48 2.44 33.56 1.19
CA GLY A 48 1.95 32.50 0.32
C GLY A 48 2.88 31.28 0.31
N THR A 49 4.19 31.51 0.34
CA THR A 49 5.21 30.45 0.41
C THR A 49 5.15 29.71 1.75
N GLU A 50 5.00 30.43 2.87
CA GLU A 50 4.84 29.81 4.20
C GLU A 50 3.56 28.96 4.27
N LEU A 51 2.45 29.44 3.72
CA LEU A 51 1.20 28.68 3.63
C LEU A 51 1.35 27.43 2.75
N PHE A 52 2.07 27.54 1.63
CA PHE A 52 2.32 26.41 0.74
C PHE A 52 3.19 25.33 1.39
N GLN A 53 4.26 25.71 2.07
CA GLN A 53 5.08 24.74 2.83
C GLN A 53 4.27 24.02 3.90
N LYS A 54 3.46 24.76 4.66
CA LYS A 54 2.58 24.15 5.66
C LYS A 54 1.55 23.20 5.03
N TYR A 55 1.06 23.51 3.84
CA TYR A 55 0.19 22.62 3.08
C TYR A 55 0.93 21.33 2.69
N GLU A 56 2.15 21.42 2.17
CA GLU A 56 2.97 20.24 1.81
C GLU A 56 3.28 19.35 3.02
N ASP A 57 3.61 19.95 4.17
CA ASP A 57 3.86 19.23 5.42
C ASP A 57 2.62 18.43 5.84
N ILE A 58 1.44 19.08 5.86
CA ILE A 58 0.18 18.41 6.23
C ILE A 58 -0.16 17.29 5.24
N ILE A 59 0.01 17.50 3.92
CA ILE A 59 -0.23 16.46 2.91
C ILE A 59 0.71 15.27 3.13
N THR A 60 1.98 15.53 3.44
CA THR A 60 2.97 14.48 3.72
C THR A 60 2.60 13.66 4.94
N ASP A 61 2.17 14.33 6.03
CA ASP A 61 1.70 13.66 7.24
C ASP A 61 0.46 12.79 6.97
N LEU A 62 -0.52 13.31 6.23
CA LEU A 62 -1.72 12.54 5.84
C LEU A 62 -1.36 11.32 5.00
N GLN A 63 -0.43 11.44 4.06
CA GLN A 63 0.06 10.31 3.27
C GLN A 63 0.76 9.28 4.15
N CYS A 64 1.55 9.70 5.13
CA CYS A 64 2.24 8.81 6.07
C CYS A 64 1.23 8.03 6.94
N ILE A 65 0.21 8.71 7.47
CA ILE A 65 -0.88 8.09 8.25
C ILE A 65 -1.59 7.03 7.42
N ASN A 66 -1.98 7.37 6.18
CA ASN A 66 -2.68 6.43 5.29
C ASN A 66 -1.81 5.22 4.95
N ARG A 67 -0.54 5.42 4.59
CA ARG A 67 0.39 4.32 4.28
C ARG A 67 0.62 3.41 5.49
N THR A 68 0.68 3.98 6.69
CA THR A 68 0.81 3.21 7.93
C THR A 68 -0.42 2.34 8.17
N ALA A 69 -1.62 2.89 7.97
CA ALA A 69 -2.86 2.13 8.09
C ALA A 69 -2.95 1.00 7.04
N GLU A 70 -2.59 1.27 5.77
CA GLU A 70 -2.51 0.26 4.72
C GLU A 70 -1.50 -0.87 5.07
N PHE A 71 -0.34 -0.50 5.63
CA PHE A 71 0.68 -1.45 6.05
C PHE A 71 0.19 -2.35 7.19
N ILE A 72 -0.41 -1.78 8.24
CA ILE A 72 -0.96 -2.54 9.37
C ILE A 72 -2.02 -3.52 8.87
N TYR A 73 -2.93 -3.06 8.02
CA TYR A 73 -3.96 -3.91 7.44
C TYR A 73 -3.37 -5.08 6.64
N GLY A 74 -2.40 -4.81 5.77
CA GLY A 74 -1.70 -5.83 5.00
C GLY A 74 -0.95 -6.84 5.88
N TYR A 75 -0.30 -6.37 6.95
CA TYR A 75 0.38 -7.23 7.91
C TYR A 75 -0.59 -8.15 8.66
N GLN A 76 -1.71 -7.62 9.15
CA GLN A 76 -2.75 -8.39 9.82
C GLN A 76 -3.31 -9.50 8.93
N LEU A 77 -3.59 -9.18 7.66
CA LEU A 77 -4.01 -10.17 6.68
C LEU A 77 -2.95 -11.27 6.49
N GLY A 78 -1.68 -10.90 6.36
CA GLY A 78 -0.59 -11.88 6.22
C GLY A 78 -0.45 -12.81 7.42
N VAL A 79 -0.61 -12.30 8.64
CA VAL A 79 -0.60 -13.10 9.87
C VAL A 79 -1.78 -14.07 9.90
N LEU A 80 -3.00 -13.60 9.59
CA LEU A 80 -4.19 -14.44 9.55
C LEU A 80 -4.07 -15.57 8.53
N MET A 81 -3.56 -15.26 7.34
CA MET A 81 -3.27 -16.28 6.32
C MET A 81 -2.26 -17.31 6.84
N THR A 82 -1.20 -16.86 7.52
CA THR A 82 -0.17 -17.74 8.08
C THR A 82 -0.76 -18.67 9.14
N ILE A 83 -1.59 -18.15 10.05
CA ILE A 83 -2.27 -18.96 11.07
C ILE A 83 -3.17 -20.03 10.42
N ASP A 84 -3.90 -19.68 9.36
CA ASP A 84 -4.73 -20.64 8.60
C ASP A 84 -3.86 -21.76 8.01
N VAL A 85 -2.69 -21.43 7.44
CA VAL A 85 -1.74 -22.43 6.92
C VAL A 85 -1.29 -23.41 8.01
N TYR A 86 -0.83 -22.89 9.15
CA TYR A 86 -0.32 -23.74 10.22
C TYR A 86 -1.43 -24.58 10.86
N SER A 87 -2.64 -24.04 10.97
CA SER A 87 -3.79 -24.78 11.51
C SER A 87 -4.15 -25.98 10.62
N ILE A 88 -4.03 -25.83 9.30
CA ILE A 88 -4.22 -26.94 8.34
C ILE A 88 -3.06 -27.95 8.43
N LEU A 89 -1.82 -27.50 8.55
CA LEU A 89 -0.66 -28.39 8.70
C LEU A 89 -0.72 -29.22 9.99
N ASP A 90 -1.12 -28.60 11.10
CA ASP A 90 -1.30 -29.27 12.38
C ASP A 90 -2.42 -30.32 12.30
N TYR A 91 -3.53 -29.99 11.64
CA TYR A 91 -4.63 -30.94 11.38
C TYR A 91 -4.17 -32.14 10.54
N LEU A 92 -3.46 -31.91 9.44
CA LEU A 92 -2.95 -32.99 8.57
C LEU A 92 -1.92 -33.89 9.28
N SER A 93 -1.07 -33.32 10.14
CA SER A 93 -0.08 -34.08 10.90
C SER A 93 -0.66 -34.87 12.09
N SER A 94 -1.90 -34.56 12.49
CA SER A 94 -2.61 -35.29 13.55
C SER A 94 -3.49 -36.43 13.00
N ASP A 95 -3.93 -36.38 11.74
CA ASP A 95 -4.67 -37.47 11.07
C ASP A 95 -3.76 -38.65 10.65
N ASP A 96 -2.44 -38.48 10.54
CA ASP A 96 -1.47 -39.55 10.20
C ASP A 96 -1.09 -40.46 11.41
N ASN A 97 -1.61 -40.19 12.61
CA ASN A 97 -1.25 -40.91 13.85
C ASN A 97 -2.37 -41.78 14.46
N ASP A 98 -3.48 -42.04 13.74
CA ASP A 98 -4.56 -42.96 14.15
C ASP A 98 -4.72 -44.17 13.20
#